data_AF-A0A9E4CVB6-F1
#
_entry.id   AF-A0A9E4CVB6-F1
#
_cell.length_a   1.000
_cell.length_b   1.000
_cell.length_c   1.000
_cell.angle_alpha   90.00
_cell.angle_beta   90.00
_cell.angle_gamma   90.00
#
_symmetry.space_group_name_H-M   'P 1'
#
loop_
_entity.id
_entity.type
_entity.pdbx_description
1 polymer ?
#
loop_
_entity_poly.entity_id
_entity_poly.type
_entity_poly.pdbx_seq_one_letter_code
_entity_poly.pdbx_strand_id
1 'polypeptide(L)'
;FDAAAVRFADQPTFPRTDDLVAVAASLRRVEEEVRRTLEDVVQAGVTVVVYNAEPRAHSADRIQTAMLRVGLFGEIATTPAELVAGLAAAAGQPAATAPTILVLGDSTSLDVAQALQDGADDRLRVVWAGRNGCPFAAVEAVRSYPSDAWHPTNCPDLTAAVPTLVDTYHPTAVLLVVGPTELTEQQFNVGGEAAVAGDEAFTAAHDQAMQELLDLLPAGTPVIVADSPQIAQGMWASPEMADPARLAAWNAQVERWAAAHPGDVVVWHYAAALEAYEAEHGSTRSDGVHPEVEALTDLARTTLVDQVLALLPPRS
;
A
#
# COMPACT_ATOMS: atom_id res chain seq x y z
N PHE A 1 21.73 -14.21 20.59
CA PHE A 1 20.32 -14.62 20.40
C PHE A 1 19.61 -13.31 20.23
N ASP A 2 19.56 -12.81 19.00
CA ASP A 2 19.22 -11.40 18.77
C ASP A 2 17.81 -11.34 18.18
N ALA A 3 16.88 -11.92 18.94
CA ALA A 3 15.46 -11.85 18.67
C ALA A 3 14.79 -11.14 19.84
N ALA A 4 14.03 -10.09 19.54
CA ALA A 4 13.27 -9.33 20.53
C ALA A 4 11.78 -9.62 20.39
N ALA A 5 11.13 -9.91 21.52
CA ALA A 5 9.68 -9.99 21.60
C ALA A 5 9.13 -8.61 22.00
N VAL A 6 8.33 -8.00 21.13
CA VAL A 6 7.61 -6.77 21.47
C VAL A 6 6.21 -7.15 21.92
N ARG A 7 5.91 -6.89 23.19
CA ARG A 7 4.61 -7.17 23.81
C ARG A 7 3.79 -5.90 23.86
N PHE A 8 2.57 -5.97 23.33
CA PHE A 8 1.55 -4.94 23.51
C PHE A 8 0.52 -5.43 24.53
N ALA A 9 0.33 -4.70 25.62
CA ALA A 9 -0.68 -4.97 26.66
C ALA A 9 -1.32 -3.65 27.09
N ASP A 10 -2.65 -3.66 27.27
CA ASP A 10 -3.52 -2.50 27.54
C ASP A 10 -3.56 -1.42 26.45
N GLN A 11 -4.72 -1.28 25.81
CA GLN A 11 -5.13 -0.07 25.11
C GLN A 11 -6.24 0.61 25.92
N PRO A 12 -6.26 1.95 26.03
CA PRO A 12 -7.26 2.68 26.80
C PRO A 12 -8.66 2.25 26.37
N THR A 13 -9.59 2.16 27.33
CA THR A 13 -11.00 1.85 27.09
C THR A 13 -11.48 2.53 25.82
N PHE A 14 -11.79 1.74 24.78
CA PHE A 14 -12.29 2.28 23.52
C PHE A 14 -13.49 3.18 23.84
N PRO A 15 -13.56 4.40 23.27
CA PRO A 15 -14.77 5.21 23.36
C PRO A 15 -15.96 4.40 22.83
N ARG A 16 -17.17 4.73 23.30
CA ARG A 16 -18.38 4.05 22.85
C ARG A 16 -18.46 4.08 21.32
N THR A 17 -18.97 3.00 20.73
CA THR A 17 -18.98 2.76 19.27
C THR A 17 -19.80 3.77 18.47
N ASP A 18 -20.56 4.65 19.14
CA ASP A 18 -21.29 5.77 18.54
C ASP A 18 -20.40 6.98 18.23
N ASP A 19 -19.17 7.05 18.77
CA ASP A 19 -18.17 8.08 18.42
C ASP A 19 -17.08 7.50 17.50
N LEU A 20 -17.43 7.31 16.24
CA LEU A 20 -16.54 6.77 15.20
C LEU A 20 -15.26 7.61 15.03
N VAL A 21 -15.32 8.92 15.28
CA VAL A 21 -14.16 9.81 15.19
C VAL A 21 -13.16 9.51 16.30
N ALA A 22 -13.64 9.37 17.54
CA ALA A 22 -12.79 9.03 18.68
C ALA A 22 -12.23 7.60 18.57
N VAL A 23 -13.02 6.65 18.05
CA VAL A 23 -12.55 5.28 17.75
C VAL A 23 -11.42 5.31 16.72
N ALA A 24 -11.62 6.00 15.59
CA ALA A 24 -10.59 6.13 14.55
C ALA A 24 -9.31 6.80 15.06
N ALA A 25 -9.45 7.84 15.89
CA ALA A 25 -8.30 8.49 16.53
C ALA A 25 -7.55 7.55 17.50
N SER A 26 -8.26 6.68 18.21
CA SER A 26 -7.62 5.71 19.10
C SER A 26 -6.87 4.64 18.32
N LEU A 27 -7.47 4.11 17.26
CA LEU A 27 -6.82 3.12 16.39
C LEU A 27 -5.53 3.67 15.75
N ARG A 28 -5.52 4.93 15.29
CA ARG A 28 -4.32 5.58 14.76
C ARG A 28 -3.20 5.71 15.80
N ARG A 29 -3.54 5.96 17.07
CA ARG A 29 -2.53 6.02 18.15
C ARG A 29 -1.87 4.66 18.38
N VAL A 30 -2.64 3.57 18.33
CA VAL A 30 -2.11 2.20 18.46
C VAL A 30 -1.10 1.92 17.36
N GLU A 31 -1.49 2.17 16.11
CA GLU A 31 -0.65 1.96 14.93
C GLU A 31 0.67 2.74 15.05
N GLU A 32 0.59 4.02 15.43
CA GLU A 32 1.75 4.89 15.59
C GLU A 32 2.70 4.49 16.73
N GLU A 33 2.15 4.05 17.87
CA GLU A 33 2.93 3.56 19.02
C GLU A 33 3.66 2.25 18.68
N VAL A 34 2.95 1.31 18.05
CA VAL A 34 3.52 0.06 17.54
C VAL A 34 4.61 0.37 16.53
N ARG A 35 4.34 1.20 15.51
CA ARG A 35 5.31 1.58 14.48
C ARG A 35 6.61 2.11 15.10
N ARG A 36 6.52 3.13 15.97
CA ARG A 36 7.68 3.73 16.60
C ARG A 36 8.51 2.73 17.42
N THR A 37 7.83 1.83 18.13
CA THR A 37 8.50 0.77 18.91
C THR A 37 9.23 -0.20 17.98
N LEU A 38 8.66 -0.52 16.83
CA LEU A 38 9.27 -1.43 15.86
C LEU A 38 10.43 -0.77 15.11
N GLU A 39 10.33 0.51 14.76
CA GLU A 39 11.38 1.25 14.01
C GLU A 39 12.76 1.15 14.66
N ASP A 40 12.85 1.40 15.96
CA ASP A 40 14.11 1.32 16.70
C ASP A 40 14.72 -0.09 16.64
N VAL A 41 13.87 -1.12 16.67
CA VAL A 41 14.29 -2.53 16.67
C VAL A 41 14.69 -3.00 15.27
N VAL A 42 13.93 -2.58 14.23
CA VAL A 42 14.26 -2.87 12.83
C VAL A 42 15.57 -2.20 12.42
N GLN A 43 15.78 -0.93 12.80
CA GLN A 43 17.02 -0.22 12.51
C GLN A 43 18.23 -0.84 13.20
N ALA A 44 18.03 -1.50 14.35
CA ALA A 44 19.07 -2.26 15.03
C ALA A 44 19.41 -3.60 14.35
N GLY A 45 18.70 -3.98 13.28
CA GLY A 45 18.90 -5.24 12.55
C GLY A 45 18.50 -6.48 13.36
N VAL A 46 17.62 -6.31 14.36
CA VAL A 46 17.17 -7.36 15.26
C VAL A 46 15.95 -8.06 14.64
N THR A 47 15.91 -9.39 14.71
CA THR A 47 14.70 -10.11 14.26
C THR A 47 13.58 -9.89 15.27
N VAL A 48 12.41 -9.47 14.79
CA VAL A 48 11.29 -9.09 15.65
C VAL A 48 10.20 -10.14 15.57
N VAL A 49 9.70 -10.56 16.73
CA VAL A 49 8.45 -11.33 16.82
C VAL A 49 7.43 -10.49 17.56
N VAL A 50 6.31 -10.22 16.90
CA VAL A 50 5.24 -9.39 17.45
C VAL A 50 4.24 -10.26 18.19
N TYR A 51 3.95 -9.91 19.45
CA TYR A 51 3.00 -10.64 20.29
C TYR A 51 1.85 -9.74 20.74
N ASN A 52 0.63 -10.11 20.33
CA ASN A 52 -0.60 -9.49 20.77
C ASN A 52 -1.28 -10.35 21.84
N ALA A 53 -1.09 -9.97 23.11
CA ALA A 53 -1.59 -10.73 24.25
C ALA A 53 -3.13 -10.70 24.39
N GLU A 54 -3.81 -9.77 23.71
CA GLU A 54 -5.26 -9.60 23.72
C GLU A 54 -5.78 -9.36 22.29
N PRO A 55 -5.87 -10.41 21.46
CA PRO A 55 -6.28 -10.28 20.07
C PRO A 55 -7.72 -9.77 19.99
N ARG A 56 -7.88 -8.57 19.44
CA ARG A 56 -9.15 -8.06 18.88
C ARG A 56 -8.91 -7.84 17.40
N ALA A 57 -9.90 -8.15 16.55
CA ALA A 57 -9.75 -8.05 15.09
C ALA A 57 -9.16 -6.68 14.66
N HIS A 58 -9.76 -5.58 15.12
CA HIS A 58 -9.30 -4.23 14.77
C HIS A 58 -7.92 -3.84 15.32
N SER A 59 -7.41 -4.49 16.39
CA SER A 59 -6.05 -4.23 16.87
C SER A 59 -5.01 -5.03 16.10
N ALA A 60 -5.35 -6.25 15.66
CA ALA A 60 -4.49 -7.05 14.79
C ALA A 60 -4.23 -6.34 13.46
N ASP A 61 -5.28 -5.81 12.80
CA ASP A 61 -5.13 -5.09 11.52
C ASP A 61 -4.20 -3.87 11.65
N ARG A 62 -4.30 -3.14 12.77
CA ARG A 62 -3.45 -1.96 13.04
C ARG A 62 -2.01 -2.32 13.33
N ILE A 63 -1.79 -3.43 14.05
CA ILE A 63 -0.45 -3.95 14.30
C ILE A 63 0.17 -4.43 12.98
N GLN A 64 -0.59 -5.15 12.15
CA GLN A 64 -0.13 -5.60 10.83
C GLN A 64 0.23 -4.40 9.93
N THR A 65 -0.61 -3.38 9.90
CA THR A 65 -0.34 -2.14 9.18
C THR A 65 0.96 -1.48 9.68
N ALA A 66 1.16 -1.40 10.99
CA ALA A 66 2.38 -0.85 11.57
C ALA A 66 3.63 -1.69 11.24
N MET A 67 3.51 -3.02 11.20
CA MET A 67 4.58 -3.92 10.76
C MET A 67 4.95 -3.69 9.29
N LEU A 68 3.96 -3.58 8.39
CA LEU A 68 4.18 -3.27 6.98
C LEU A 68 4.87 -1.92 6.77
N ARG A 69 4.55 -0.90 7.58
CA ARG A 69 5.20 0.42 7.52
C ARG A 69 6.70 0.39 7.83
N VAL A 70 7.17 -0.64 8.53
CA VAL A 70 8.59 -0.83 8.87
C VAL A 70 9.25 -1.98 8.11
N GLY A 71 8.50 -2.59 7.18
CA GLY A 71 8.91 -3.77 6.44
C GLY A 71 9.25 -4.96 7.32
N LEU A 72 8.48 -5.17 8.40
CA LEU A 72 8.51 -6.40 9.18
C LEU A 72 7.54 -7.43 8.59
N PHE A 73 7.97 -8.68 8.66
CA PHE A 73 7.27 -9.84 8.15
C PHE A 73 6.93 -10.80 9.29
N GLY A 74 5.88 -11.61 9.06
CA GLY A 74 5.50 -12.71 9.95
C GLY A 74 4.14 -12.52 10.61
N GLU A 75 3.64 -13.63 11.15
CA GLU A 75 2.36 -13.66 11.87
C GLU A 75 2.47 -12.95 13.22
N ILE A 76 1.41 -12.24 13.60
CA ILE A 76 1.25 -11.72 14.96
C ILE A 76 0.95 -12.91 15.86
N ALA A 77 1.89 -13.27 16.74
CA ALA A 77 1.65 -14.28 17.75
C ALA A 77 0.51 -13.81 18.67
N THR A 78 -0.51 -14.64 18.82
CA THR A 78 -1.66 -14.42 19.70
C THR A 78 -1.63 -15.32 20.92
N THR A 79 -0.80 -16.37 20.88
CA THR A 79 -0.55 -17.26 22.01
C THR A 79 0.93 -17.29 22.41
N PRO A 80 1.25 -17.61 23.68
CA PRO A 80 2.65 -17.82 24.09
C PRO A 80 3.35 -18.94 23.30
N ALA A 81 2.61 -19.94 22.83
CA ALA A 81 3.14 -21.02 22.01
C ALA A 81 3.57 -20.53 20.62
N GLU A 82 2.74 -19.71 19.97
CA GLU A 82 3.08 -19.04 18.71
C GLU A 82 4.29 -18.11 18.88
N LEU A 83 4.35 -17.35 19.98
CA LEU A 83 5.50 -16.48 20.26
C LEU A 83 6.80 -17.28 20.35
N VAL A 84 6.80 -18.39 21.09
CA VAL A 84 7.98 -19.25 21.24
C VAL A 84 8.37 -19.89 19.90
N ALA A 85 7.38 -20.33 19.11
CA ALA A 85 7.62 -20.88 17.78
C ALA A 85 8.24 -19.85 16.83
N GLY A 86 7.70 -18.62 16.83
CA GLY A 86 8.22 -17.50 16.04
C GLY A 86 9.65 -17.13 16.44
N LEU A 87 9.95 -17.06 17.74
CA LEU A 87 11.30 -16.78 18.23
C LEU A 87 12.29 -17.90 17.85
N ALA A 88 11.86 -19.16 17.86
CA ALA A 88 12.68 -20.29 17.45
C ALA A 88 12.97 -20.28 15.93
N ALA A 89 11.98 -19.92 15.11
CA ALA A 89 12.15 -19.75 13.67
C ALA A 89 13.10 -18.59 13.35
N ALA A 90 12.89 -17.43 13.99
CA ALA A 90 13.72 -16.23 13.87
C ALA A 90 15.20 -16.49 14.20
N ALA A 91 15.49 -17.27 15.25
CA ALA A 91 16.85 -17.55 15.68
C ALA A 91 17.68 -18.40 14.67
N GLY A 92 17.02 -19.02 13.69
CA GLY A 92 17.66 -19.85 12.68
C GLY A 92 17.80 -19.20 11.30
N GLN A 93 17.19 -18.04 11.08
CA GLN A 93 17.20 -17.40 9.76
C GLN A 93 18.43 -16.49 9.57
N PRO A 94 19.20 -16.64 8.49
CA PRO A 94 20.17 -15.63 8.09
C PRO A 94 19.45 -14.32 7.76
N ALA A 95 20.14 -13.18 7.95
CA ALA A 95 19.59 -11.87 7.59
C ALA A 95 19.06 -11.89 6.15
N ALA A 96 17.80 -11.49 5.97
CA ALA A 96 17.13 -11.55 4.69
C ALA A 96 17.88 -10.70 3.64
N THR A 97 18.26 -11.34 2.54
CA THR A 97 18.86 -10.69 1.35
C THR A 97 17.81 -10.44 0.26
N ALA A 98 16.53 -10.52 0.63
CA ALA A 98 15.40 -10.27 -0.27
C ALA A 98 15.45 -8.82 -0.79
N PRO A 99 15.02 -8.56 -2.04
CA PRO A 99 14.84 -7.20 -2.50
C PRO A 99 13.76 -6.52 -1.65
N THR A 100 13.98 -5.24 -1.33
CA THR A 100 12.99 -4.42 -0.63
C THR A 100 12.17 -3.63 -1.65
N ILE A 101 10.85 -3.70 -1.57
CA ILE A 101 9.92 -2.93 -2.39
C ILE A 101 9.25 -1.89 -1.51
N LEU A 102 9.36 -0.62 -1.88
CA LEU A 102 8.61 0.46 -1.24
C LEU A 102 7.28 0.64 -1.97
N VAL A 103 6.17 0.35 -1.31
CA VAL A 103 4.83 0.46 -1.89
C VAL A 103 4.20 1.80 -1.53
N LEU A 104 3.83 2.58 -2.54
CA LEU A 104 3.10 3.84 -2.43
C LEU A 104 1.69 3.68 -2.99
N GLY A 105 0.74 4.43 -2.45
CA GLY A 105 -0.60 4.55 -3.04
C GLY A 105 -1.74 4.70 -2.05
N ASP A 106 -2.91 4.21 -2.44
CA ASP A 106 -4.16 4.40 -1.69
C ASP A 106 -4.53 3.19 -0.80
N SER A 107 -5.81 2.99 -0.50
CA SER A 107 -6.24 1.84 0.32
C SER A 107 -5.98 0.49 -0.36
N THR A 108 -6.07 0.42 -1.69
CA THR A 108 -5.78 -0.82 -2.42
C THR A 108 -4.30 -1.18 -2.39
N SER A 109 -3.41 -0.18 -2.26
CA SER A 109 -1.98 -0.41 -2.07
C SER A 109 -1.66 -1.10 -0.76
N LEU A 110 -2.49 -0.93 0.28
CA LEU A 110 -2.34 -1.64 1.55
C LEU A 110 -2.60 -3.13 1.36
N ASP A 111 -3.70 -3.48 0.70
CA ASP A 111 -4.08 -4.87 0.45
C ASP A 111 -3.04 -5.57 -0.43
N VAL A 112 -2.57 -4.90 -1.48
CA VAL A 112 -1.49 -5.40 -2.34
C VAL A 112 -0.18 -5.55 -1.58
N ALA A 113 0.22 -4.56 -0.77
CA ALA A 113 1.44 -4.65 0.02
C ALA A 113 1.39 -5.81 1.02
N GLN A 114 0.26 -5.98 1.70
CA GLN A 114 0.06 -7.08 2.62
C GLN A 114 0.11 -8.42 1.90
N ALA A 115 -0.62 -8.56 0.78
CA ALA A 115 -0.64 -9.81 0.02
C ALA A 115 0.73 -10.19 -0.56
N LEU A 116 1.48 -9.21 -1.07
CA LEU A 116 2.86 -9.45 -1.53
C LEU A 116 3.75 -9.86 -0.35
N GLN A 117 3.62 -9.22 0.81
CA GLN A 117 4.41 -9.55 1.99
C GLN A 117 4.12 -10.97 2.49
N ASP A 118 2.85 -11.35 2.54
CA ASP A 118 2.39 -12.64 3.08
C ASP A 118 2.58 -13.78 2.07
N GLY A 119 2.54 -13.49 0.76
CA GLY A 119 2.76 -14.45 -0.32
C GLY A 119 4.21 -14.59 -0.77
N ALA A 120 5.12 -13.76 -0.26
CA ALA A 120 6.51 -13.72 -0.72
C ALA A 120 7.34 -14.95 -0.34
N ASP A 121 7.02 -15.62 0.77
CA ASP A 121 7.84 -16.69 1.36
C ASP A 121 9.32 -16.29 1.47
N ASP A 122 9.59 -15.13 2.08
CA ASP A 122 10.92 -14.50 2.25
C ASP A 122 11.62 -14.07 0.94
N ARG A 123 10.97 -14.14 -0.22
CA ARG A 123 11.56 -13.73 -1.52
C ARG A 123 11.52 -12.23 -1.77
N LEU A 124 10.65 -11.51 -1.08
CA LEU A 124 10.47 -10.06 -1.14
C LEU A 124 10.29 -9.51 0.28
N ARG A 125 10.86 -8.33 0.53
CA ARG A 125 10.51 -7.49 1.68
C ARG A 125 9.66 -6.34 1.19
N VAL A 126 8.53 -6.09 1.82
CA VAL A 126 7.59 -5.03 1.42
C VAL A 126 7.52 -3.98 2.51
N VAL A 127 7.68 -2.71 2.13
CA VAL A 127 7.48 -1.55 3.01
C VAL A 127 6.30 -0.77 2.47
N TRP A 128 5.21 -0.65 3.23
CA TRP A 128 4.05 0.14 2.81
C TRP A 128 4.14 1.57 3.34
N ALA A 129 4.12 2.55 2.45
CA ALA A 129 4.09 3.97 2.76
C ALA A 129 2.91 4.69 2.08
N GLY A 130 1.86 3.95 1.70
CA GLY A 130 0.61 4.50 1.20
C GLY A 130 -0.30 5.09 2.28
N ARG A 131 -1.43 5.63 1.84
CA ARG A 131 -2.50 6.13 2.71
C ARG A 131 -3.86 6.04 2.02
N ASN A 132 -4.84 5.50 2.74
CA ASN A 132 -6.21 5.36 2.25
C ASN A 132 -6.79 6.68 1.70
N GLY A 133 -7.38 6.61 0.51
CA GLY A 133 -8.05 7.73 -0.14
C GLY A 133 -7.12 8.85 -0.63
N CYS A 134 -5.82 8.57 -0.80
CA CYS A 134 -4.88 9.51 -1.36
C CYS A 134 -4.63 9.27 -2.85
N PRO A 135 -4.90 10.25 -3.71
CA PRO A 135 -4.37 10.23 -5.06
C PRO A 135 -2.84 10.30 -5.04
N PHE A 136 -2.23 9.87 -6.14
CA PHE A 136 -0.80 9.97 -6.36
C PHE A 136 -0.36 11.42 -6.52
N ALA A 137 -1.04 12.18 -7.40
CA ALA A 137 -0.78 13.60 -7.53
C ALA A 137 -1.28 14.36 -6.29
N ALA A 138 -0.56 15.42 -5.91
CA ALA A 138 -1.03 16.32 -4.88
C ALA A 138 -2.30 17.03 -5.35
N VAL A 139 -3.39 16.84 -4.61
CA VAL A 139 -4.67 17.51 -4.82
C VAL A 139 -5.07 18.24 -3.55
N GLU A 140 -5.89 19.27 -3.68
CA GLU A 140 -6.49 20.00 -2.55
C GLU A 140 -7.74 19.29 -2.02
N ALA A 141 -8.55 18.73 -2.91
CA ALA A 141 -9.76 18.03 -2.54
C ALA A 141 -10.18 16.97 -3.56
N VAL A 142 -10.96 16.00 -3.10
CA VAL A 142 -11.59 14.97 -3.93
C VAL A 142 -13.09 14.88 -3.67
N ARG A 143 -13.84 14.31 -4.60
CA ARG A 143 -15.20 13.84 -4.37
C ARG A 143 -15.54 12.65 -5.26
N SER A 144 -16.33 11.72 -4.72
CA SER A 144 -16.73 10.51 -5.44
C SER A 144 -17.93 10.75 -6.35
N TYR A 145 -18.88 11.60 -5.93
CA TYR A 145 -20.04 11.97 -6.74
C TYR A 145 -20.02 13.47 -7.09
N PRO A 146 -20.51 13.88 -8.28
CA PRO A 146 -20.59 15.31 -8.65
C PRO A 146 -21.48 16.13 -7.71
N SER A 147 -22.43 15.48 -7.03
CA SER A 147 -23.32 16.09 -6.04
C SER A 147 -22.71 16.21 -4.64
N ASP A 148 -21.60 15.53 -4.37
CA ASP A 148 -20.97 15.55 -3.06
C ASP A 148 -20.26 16.87 -2.80
N ALA A 149 -20.13 17.17 -1.52
CA ALA A 149 -19.21 18.20 -1.08
C ALA A 149 -17.77 17.77 -1.37
N TRP A 150 -16.92 18.74 -1.70
CA TRP A 150 -15.49 18.52 -1.78
C TRP A 150 -14.93 18.14 -0.41
N HIS A 151 -14.14 17.07 -0.39
CA HIS A 151 -13.44 16.61 0.79
C HIS A 151 -11.97 17.00 0.67
N PRO A 152 -11.49 17.93 1.50
CA PRO A 152 -10.08 18.27 1.52
C PRO A 152 -9.23 17.02 1.77
N THR A 153 -8.20 16.83 0.97
CA THR A 153 -7.25 15.75 1.19
C THR A 153 -6.30 16.13 2.32
N ASN A 154 -5.77 15.13 3.01
CA ASN A 154 -4.76 15.30 4.04
C ASN A 154 -3.57 14.37 3.78
N CYS A 155 -3.27 14.15 2.50
CA CYS A 155 -2.28 13.20 2.05
C CYS A 155 -0.86 13.64 2.41
N PRO A 156 0.04 12.69 2.71
CA PRO A 156 1.43 13.03 2.96
C PRO A 156 2.03 13.69 1.73
N ASP A 157 2.86 14.71 1.95
CA ASP A 157 3.71 15.27 0.91
C ASP A 157 4.78 14.24 0.56
N LEU A 158 4.67 13.64 -0.64
CA LEU A 158 5.61 12.63 -1.11
C LEU A 158 7.03 13.21 -1.25
N THR A 159 7.17 14.50 -1.60
CA THR A 159 8.48 15.16 -1.73
C THR A 159 9.21 15.25 -0.40
N ALA A 160 8.46 15.36 0.70
CA ALA A 160 9.02 15.33 2.05
C ALA A 160 9.24 13.90 2.57
N ALA A 161 8.33 12.96 2.25
CA ALA A 161 8.33 11.62 2.81
C ALA A 161 9.31 10.65 2.11
N VAL A 162 9.31 10.64 0.77
CA VAL A 162 10.05 9.65 -0.03
C VAL A 162 11.56 9.65 0.24
N PRO A 163 12.26 10.80 0.34
CA PRO A 163 13.70 10.79 0.61
C PRO A 163 14.06 10.05 1.90
N THR A 164 13.30 10.29 2.97
CA THR A 164 13.54 9.62 4.26
C THR A 164 13.29 8.10 4.15
N LEU A 165 12.26 7.69 3.40
CA LEU A 165 11.94 6.27 3.19
C LEU A 165 13.02 5.57 2.35
N VAL A 166 13.50 6.22 1.31
CA VAL A 166 14.60 5.72 0.46
C VAL A 166 15.87 5.56 1.27
N ASP A 167 16.24 6.58 2.06
CA ASP A 167 17.43 6.55 2.92
C ASP A 167 17.33 5.48 4.02
N THR A 168 16.13 5.22 4.53
CA THR A 168 15.90 4.26 5.62
C THR A 168 15.87 2.82 5.12
N TYR A 169 15.15 2.56 4.03
CA TYR A 169 14.83 1.19 3.60
C TYR A 169 15.63 0.72 2.40
N HIS A 170 16.33 1.61 1.70
CA HIS A 170 17.11 1.33 0.50
C HIS A 170 16.36 0.41 -0.49
N PRO A 171 15.16 0.83 -0.95
CA PRO A 171 14.34 -0.01 -1.80
C PRO A 171 15.05 -0.35 -3.12
N THR A 172 14.88 -1.59 -3.59
CA THR A 172 15.32 -2.04 -4.91
C THR A 172 14.43 -1.49 -6.02
N ALA A 173 13.16 -1.24 -5.71
CA ALA A 173 12.20 -0.56 -6.58
C ALA A 173 11.11 0.10 -5.73
N VAL A 174 10.44 1.10 -6.32
CA VAL A 174 9.18 1.65 -5.78
C VAL A 174 8.03 1.03 -6.55
N LEU A 175 7.02 0.53 -5.85
CA LEU A 175 5.79 0.02 -6.44
C LEU A 175 4.65 1.02 -6.16
N LEU A 176 4.13 1.64 -7.20
CA LEU A 176 2.99 2.56 -7.14
C LEU A 176 1.70 1.79 -7.46
N VAL A 177 0.80 1.72 -6.47
CA VAL A 177 -0.52 1.09 -6.59
C VAL A 177 -1.59 2.14 -6.25
N VAL A 178 -2.08 2.83 -7.27
CA VAL A 178 -3.19 3.77 -7.13
C VAL A 178 -4.24 3.46 -8.18
N GLY A 179 -5.51 3.46 -7.77
CA GLY A 179 -6.60 3.07 -8.66
C GLY A 179 -7.89 3.78 -8.30
N PRO A 180 -8.65 3.32 -7.30
CA PRO A 180 -9.97 3.88 -7.02
C PRO A 180 -9.96 5.39 -6.79
N THR A 181 -8.93 5.91 -6.10
CA THR A 181 -8.84 7.34 -5.82
C THR A 181 -8.57 8.16 -7.09
N GLU A 182 -7.89 7.58 -8.09
CA GLU A 182 -7.65 8.22 -9.40
C GLU A 182 -8.89 8.32 -10.27
N LEU A 183 -9.92 7.56 -9.94
CA LEU A 183 -11.20 7.58 -10.64
C LEU A 183 -12.19 8.59 -10.04
N THR A 184 -11.80 9.26 -8.95
CA THR A 184 -12.60 10.35 -8.33
C THR A 184 -12.50 11.65 -9.14
N GLU A 185 -13.38 12.61 -8.86
CA GLU A 185 -13.12 13.99 -9.27
C GLU A 185 -12.10 14.62 -8.34
N GLN A 186 -11.11 15.29 -8.93
CA GLN A 186 -10.00 15.90 -8.22
C GLN A 186 -9.97 17.42 -8.44
N GLN A 187 -9.62 18.15 -7.38
CA GLN A 187 -9.33 19.58 -7.41
C GLN A 187 -7.86 19.79 -7.08
N PHE A 188 -7.08 20.26 -8.05
CA PHE A 188 -5.65 20.54 -7.86
C PHE A 188 -5.36 21.89 -7.20
N ASN A 189 -6.36 22.78 -7.14
CA ASN A 189 -6.26 24.09 -6.49
C ASN A 189 -7.53 24.36 -5.67
N VAL A 190 -7.41 25.11 -4.57
CA VAL A 190 -8.56 25.45 -3.70
C VAL A 190 -9.61 26.22 -4.51
N GLY A 191 -10.80 25.63 -4.64
CA GLY A 191 -11.90 26.21 -5.42
C GLY A 191 -11.71 26.14 -6.94
N GLY A 192 -10.75 25.35 -7.41
CA GLY A 192 -10.52 25.10 -8.84
C GLY A 192 -11.60 24.25 -9.49
N GLU A 193 -11.47 24.04 -10.80
CA GLU A 193 -12.36 23.16 -11.55
C GLU A 193 -12.14 21.69 -11.18
N ALA A 194 -13.20 20.89 -11.29
CA ALA A 194 -13.09 19.44 -11.19
C ALA A 194 -12.34 18.90 -12.40
N ALA A 195 -11.43 17.97 -12.16
CA ALA A 195 -10.73 17.23 -13.21
C ALA A 195 -10.81 15.73 -12.92
N VAL A 196 -10.87 14.92 -13.97
CA VAL A 196 -10.91 13.46 -13.90
C VAL A 196 -9.88 12.85 -14.85
N ALA A 197 -9.61 11.55 -14.68
CA ALA A 197 -8.76 10.83 -15.61
C ALA A 197 -9.23 11.02 -17.06
N GLY A 198 -8.32 11.48 -17.93
CA GLY A 198 -8.58 11.84 -19.32
C GLY A 198 -8.60 13.35 -19.60
N ASP A 199 -8.78 14.18 -18.57
CA ASP A 199 -8.69 15.63 -18.71
C ASP A 199 -7.23 16.11 -18.79
N GLU A 200 -6.99 17.23 -19.48
CA GLU A 200 -5.65 17.82 -19.63
C GLU A 200 -5.05 18.23 -18.29
N ALA A 201 -5.85 18.86 -17.40
CA ALA A 201 -5.39 19.27 -16.08
C ALA A 201 -5.00 18.07 -15.20
N PHE A 202 -5.78 16.99 -15.25
CA PHE A 202 -5.47 15.74 -14.57
C PHE A 202 -4.16 15.15 -15.09
N THR A 203 -4.04 15.03 -16.41
CA THR A 203 -2.86 14.53 -17.10
C THR A 203 -1.59 15.30 -16.70
N ALA A 204 -1.65 16.63 -16.74
CA ALA A 204 -0.49 17.47 -16.44
C ALA A 204 -0.03 17.35 -14.98
N ALA A 205 -0.97 17.33 -14.03
CA ALA A 205 -0.64 17.18 -12.61
C ALA A 205 -0.01 15.81 -12.31
N HIS A 206 -0.51 14.76 -12.95
CA HIS A 206 -0.01 13.39 -12.80
C HIS A 206 1.37 13.20 -13.44
N ASP A 207 1.61 13.78 -14.62
CA ASP A 207 2.94 13.80 -15.23
C ASP A 207 3.97 14.54 -14.36
N GLN A 208 3.57 15.68 -13.78
CA GLN A 208 4.43 16.40 -12.85
C GLN A 208 4.74 15.55 -11.61
N ALA A 209 3.74 14.93 -10.99
CA ALA A 209 3.94 14.07 -9.82
C ALA A 209 4.84 12.87 -10.11
N MET A 210 4.75 12.27 -11.30
CA MET A 210 5.64 11.18 -11.72
C MET A 210 7.07 11.68 -11.88
N GLN A 211 7.28 12.82 -12.53
CA GLN A 211 8.61 13.41 -12.67
C GLN A 211 9.21 13.74 -11.30
N GLU A 212 8.42 14.32 -10.40
CA GLU A 212 8.85 14.62 -9.03
C GLU A 212 9.24 13.35 -8.27
N LEU A 213 8.47 12.26 -8.39
CA LEU A 213 8.84 10.98 -7.78
C LEU A 213 10.18 10.49 -8.33
N LEU A 214 10.37 10.48 -9.66
CA LEU A 214 11.61 10.02 -10.29
C LEU A 214 12.83 10.84 -9.84
N ASP A 215 12.67 12.16 -9.68
CA ASP A 215 13.74 13.06 -9.22
C ASP A 215 14.17 12.79 -7.77
N LEU A 216 13.30 12.19 -6.96
CA LEU A 216 13.59 11.83 -5.57
C LEU A 216 14.28 10.46 -5.43
N LEU A 217 14.29 9.64 -6.49
CA LEU A 217 14.82 8.29 -6.43
C LEU A 217 16.30 8.22 -6.82
N PRO A 218 17.09 7.33 -6.18
CA PRO A 218 18.45 7.08 -6.61
C PRO A 218 18.46 6.52 -8.02
N ALA A 219 19.46 6.93 -8.82
CA ALA A 219 19.62 6.44 -10.19
C ALA A 219 19.62 4.89 -10.24
N GLY A 220 18.80 4.32 -11.13
CA GLY A 220 18.63 2.89 -11.28
C GLY A 220 17.61 2.25 -10.33
N THR A 221 16.89 3.03 -9.53
CA THR A 221 15.72 2.55 -8.76
C THR A 221 14.45 2.79 -9.58
N PRO A 222 13.87 1.76 -10.22
CA PRO A 222 12.70 1.96 -11.06
C PRO A 222 11.42 2.16 -10.22
N VAL A 223 10.46 2.83 -10.84
CA VAL A 223 9.06 2.87 -10.41
C VAL A 223 8.28 1.83 -11.20
N ILE A 224 7.79 0.80 -10.52
CA ILE A 224 6.83 -0.16 -11.04
C ILE A 224 5.44 0.42 -10.79
N VAL A 225 4.63 0.63 -11.82
CA VAL A 225 3.28 1.16 -11.69
C VAL A 225 2.27 0.07 -12.03
N ALA A 226 1.39 -0.26 -11.09
CA ALA A 226 0.31 -1.21 -11.33
C ALA A 226 -0.76 -0.56 -12.22
N ASP A 227 -1.17 -1.25 -13.29
CA ASP A 227 -2.44 -0.91 -13.94
C ASP A 227 -3.62 -1.27 -13.02
N SER A 228 -4.74 -0.58 -13.22
CA SER A 228 -5.92 -0.74 -12.36
C SER A 228 -6.95 -1.68 -12.98
N PRO A 229 -7.51 -2.62 -12.21
CA PRO A 229 -8.64 -3.46 -12.65
C PRO A 229 -9.94 -2.65 -12.69
N GLN A 230 -10.93 -3.15 -13.43
CA GLN A 230 -12.27 -2.57 -13.40
C GLN A 230 -12.90 -2.69 -12.02
N ILE A 231 -13.35 -1.57 -11.45
CA ILE A 231 -14.10 -1.54 -10.19
C ILE A 231 -15.61 -1.54 -10.43
N ALA A 232 -16.37 -2.02 -9.46
CA ALA A 232 -17.83 -2.01 -9.49
C ALA A 232 -18.38 -0.86 -8.65
N GLN A 233 -19.52 -0.31 -9.09
CA GLN A 233 -20.28 0.66 -8.31
C GLN A 233 -20.71 0.03 -6.97
N GLY A 234 -20.53 0.77 -5.88
CA GLY A 234 -20.86 0.29 -4.54
C GLY A 234 -20.74 1.37 -3.47
N MET A 235 -20.55 0.94 -2.22
CA MET A 235 -20.36 1.86 -1.08
C MET A 235 -19.14 2.77 -1.26
N TRP A 236 -18.11 2.30 -1.96
CA TRP A 236 -16.82 3.00 -2.10
C TRP A 236 -16.56 3.56 -3.50
N ALA A 237 -17.47 3.32 -4.45
CA ALA A 237 -17.31 3.77 -5.83
C ALA A 237 -18.64 4.23 -6.42
N SER A 238 -18.65 5.45 -6.95
CA SER A 238 -19.77 5.99 -7.70
C SER A 238 -19.90 5.35 -9.09
N PRO A 239 -21.06 5.51 -9.77
CA PRO A 239 -21.18 5.14 -11.18
C PRO A 239 -20.10 5.78 -12.06
N GLU A 240 -19.74 7.04 -11.78
CA GLU A 240 -18.73 7.79 -12.53
C GLU A 240 -17.32 7.24 -12.31
N MET A 241 -16.99 6.80 -11.09
CA MET A 241 -15.73 6.10 -10.80
C MET A 241 -15.67 4.74 -11.51
N ALA A 242 -16.80 4.03 -11.59
CA ALA A 242 -16.90 2.73 -12.26
C ALA A 242 -17.02 2.83 -13.79
N ASP A 243 -16.99 4.04 -14.38
CA ASP A 243 -17.06 4.22 -15.83
C ASP A 243 -15.80 3.61 -16.50
N PRO A 244 -15.97 2.62 -17.41
CA PRO A 244 -14.85 2.02 -18.13
C PRO A 244 -14.00 3.03 -18.91
N ALA A 245 -14.58 4.15 -19.37
CA ALA A 245 -13.83 5.18 -20.06
C ALA A 245 -12.84 5.91 -19.13
N ARG A 246 -13.23 6.12 -17.87
CA ARG A 246 -12.37 6.76 -16.87
C ARG A 246 -11.21 5.83 -16.46
N LEU A 247 -11.50 4.55 -16.27
CA LEU A 247 -10.48 3.54 -16.04
C LEU A 247 -9.51 3.43 -17.22
N ALA A 248 -10.04 3.38 -18.45
CA ALA A 248 -9.20 3.31 -19.64
C ALA A 248 -8.28 4.54 -19.78
N ALA A 249 -8.78 5.74 -19.42
CA ALA A 249 -7.97 6.95 -19.41
C ALA A 249 -6.87 6.90 -18.34
N TRP A 250 -7.16 6.36 -17.15
CA TRP A 250 -6.16 6.14 -16.10
C TRP A 250 -5.10 5.11 -16.51
N ASN A 251 -5.49 3.96 -17.05
CA ASN A 251 -4.49 2.97 -17.50
C ASN A 251 -3.69 3.49 -18.71
N ALA A 252 -4.26 4.35 -19.56
CA ALA A 252 -3.50 5.05 -20.60
C ALA A 252 -2.49 6.06 -20.04
N GLN A 253 -2.79 6.71 -18.91
CA GLN A 253 -1.84 7.56 -18.17
C GLN A 253 -0.64 6.73 -17.68
N VAL A 254 -0.88 5.54 -17.13
CA VAL A 254 0.16 4.61 -16.67
C VAL A 254 1.09 4.18 -17.82
N GLU A 255 0.50 3.74 -18.93
CA GLU A 255 1.27 3.36 -20.14
C GLU A 255 2.07 4.53 -20.71
N ARG A 256 1.52 5.75 -20.66
CA ARG A 256 2.21 6.95 -21.10
C ARG A 256 3.48 7.22 -20.30
N TRP A 257 3.45 7.05 -18.98
CA TRP A 257 4.65 7.21 -18.15
C TRP A 257 5.75 6.23 -18.51
N ALA A 258 5.41 4.94 -18.69
CA ALA A 258 6.39 3.94 -19.10
C ALA A 258 7.01 4.25 -20.47
N ALA A 259 6.21 4.77 -21.41
CA ALA A 259 6.69 5.20 -22.72
C ALA A 259 7.60 6.44 -22.65
N ALA A 260 7.30 7.38 -21.74
CA ALA A 260 8.06 8.62 -21.56
C ALA A 260 9.38 8.42 -20.79
N HIS A 261 9.45 7.41 -19.92
CA HIS A 261 10.58 7.13 -19.02
C HIS A 261 11.08 5.67 -19.17
N PRO A 262 11.57 5.27 -20.35
CA PRO A 262 11.92 3.89 -20.62
C PRO A 262 13.05 3.39 -19.72
N GLY A 263 12.76 2.36 -18.93
CA GLY A 263 13.70 1.73 -17.98
C GLY A 263 13.61 2.29 -16.56
N ASP A 264 13.08 3.50 -16.39
CA ASP A 264 12.85 4.12 -15.07
C ASP A 264 11.41 3.92 -14.59
N VAL A 265 10.44 3.83 -15.51
CA VAL A 265 9.05 3.48 -15.22
C VAL A 265 8.67 2.20 -15.96
N VAL A 266 8.07 1.25 -15.24
CA VAL A 266 7.67 -0.06 -15.78
C VAL A 266 6.23 -0.36 -15.40
N VAL A 267 5.40 -0.79 -16.35
CA VAL A 267 4.03 -1.20 -16.07
C VAL A 267 4.02 -2.63 -15.52
N TRP A 268 3.32 -2.81 -14.40
CA TRP A 268 2.96 -4.13 -13.89
C TRP A 268 1.48 -4.38 -14.21
N HIS A 269 1.23 -5.43 -15.00
CA HIS A 269 -0.12 -5.84 -15.43
C HIS A 269 -0.89 -6.57 -14.32
N TYR A 270 -1.08 -5.89 -13.20
CA TYR A 270 -1.79 -6.34 -12.02
C TYR A 270 -3.26 -6.62 -12.32
N ALA A 271 -3.92 -5.74 -13.08
CA ALA A 271 -5.33 -5.86 -13.45
C ALA A 271 -5.63 -7.20 -14.13
N ALA A 272 -4.84 -7.55 -15.13
CA ALA A 272 -5.00 -8.80 -15.87
C ALA A 272 -4.80 -10.05 -14.99
N ALA A 273 -3.86 -10.01 -14.05
CA ALA A 273 -3.61 -11.11 -13.12
C ALA A 273 -4.79 -11.29 -12.14
N LEU A 274 -5.29 -10.19 -11.58
CA LEU A 274 -6.44 -10.23 -10.66
C LEU A 274 -7.71 -10.71 -11.38
N GLU A 275 -8.01 -10.16 -12.56
CA GLU A 275 -9.21 -10.53 -13.33
C GLU A 275 -9.17 -12.00 -13.77
N ALA A 276 -8.00 -12.52 -14.13
CA ALA A 276 -7.83 -13.93 -14.44
C ALA A 276 -8.11 -14.82 -13.21
N TYR A 277 -7.63 -14.41 -12.03
CA TYR A 277 -7.89 -15.12 -10.79
C TYR A 277 -9.39 -15.10 -10.43
N GLU A 278 -10.04 -13.94 -10.53
CA GLU A 278 -11.47 -13.79 -10.26
C GLU A 278 -12.35 -14.56 -11.25
N ALA A 279 -11.91 -14.71 -12.50
CA ALA A 279 -12.61 -15.53 -13.49
C ALA A 279 -12.65 -17.02 -13.10
N GLU A 280 -11.65 -17.51 -12.37
CA GLU A 280 -11.57 -18.89 -11.90
C GLU A 280 -12.22 -19.10 -10.52
N HIS A 281 -12.05 -18.15 -9.61
CA HIS A 281 -12.40 -18.30 -8.18
C HIS A 281 -13.69 -17.55 -7.79
N GLY A 282 -14.26 -16.78 -8.71
CA GLY A 282 -15.31 -15.80 -8.41
C GLY A 282 -14.71 -14.47 -7.95
N SER A 283 -15.55 -13.44 -7.81
CA SER A 283 -15.06 -12.12 -7.39
C SER A 283 -14.46 -12.20 -6.00
N THR A 284 -13.28 -11.60 -5.85
CA THR A 284 -12.53 -11.48 -4.58
C THR A 284 -12.67 -10.08 -4.01
N ARG A 285 -13.63 -9.29 -4.49
CA ARG A 285 -13.84 -7.89 -4.13
C ARG A 285 -15.29 -7.69 -3.70
N SER A 286 -15.60 -8.12 -2.48
CA SER A 286 -16.98 -8.12 -1.97
C SER A 286 -17.62 -6.73 -1.90
N ASP A 287 -16.81 -5.67 -1.81
CA ASP A 287 -17.27 -4.28 -1.86
C ASP A 287 -17.19 -3.61 -3.25
N GLY A 288 -16.76 -4.38 -4.26
CA GLY A 288 -16.58 -3.95 -5.64
C GLY A 288 -15.25 -3.25 -5.94
N VAL A 289 -14.40 -3.01 -4.95
CA VAL A 289 -13.20 -2.17 -5.06
C VAL A 289 -11.96 -2.87 -4.49
N HIS A 290 -12.00 -3.24 -3.20
CA HIS A 290 -10.85 -3.75 -2.46
C HIS A 290 -10.76 -5.27 -2.58
N PRO A 291 -9.61 -5.81 -3.01
CA PRO A 291 -9.39 -7.25 -3.01
C PRO A 291 -9.30 -7.77 -1.57
N GLU A 292 -9.96 -8.90 -1.32
CA GLU A 292 -9.83 -9.64 -0.08
C GLU A 292 -8.38 -10.13 0.06
N VAL A 293 -7.70 -9.70 1.12
CA VAL A 293 -6.27 -9.95 1.34
C VAL A 293 -5.94 -11.44 1.27
N GLU A 294 -6.78 -12.32 1.84
CA GLU A 294 -6.53 -13.78 1.80
C GLU A 294 -6.46 -14.31 0.36
N ALA A 295 -7.44 -13.97 -0.47
CA ALA A 295 -7.47 -14.36 -1.87
C ALA A 295 -6.32 -13.73 -2.67
N LEU A 296 -5.99 -12.47 -2.36
CA LEU A 296 -4.87 -11.78 -3.00
C LEU A 296 -3.52 -12.37 -2.60
N THR A 297 -3.36 -12.83 -1.36
CA THR A 297 -2.17 -13.53 -0.86
C THR A 297 -1.96 -14.85 -1.60
N ASP A 298 -3.03 -15.60 -1.85
CA ASP A 298 -2.95 -16.84 -2.63
C ASP A 298 -2.49 -16.55 -4.07
N LEU A 299 -3.08 -15.53 -4.72
CA LEU A 299 -2.63 -15.06 -6.03
C LEU A 299 -1.18 -14.54 -5.99
N ALA A 300 -0.78 -13.88 -4.91
CA ALA A 300 0.58 -13.37 -4.74
C ALA A 300 1.60 -14.48 -4.68
N ARG A 301 1.32 -15.54 -3.91
CA ARG A 301 2.17 -16.72 -3.75
C ARG A 301 2.41 -17.42 -5.09
N THR A 302 1.38 -17.51 -5.93
CA THR A 302 1.45 -18.25 -7.21
C THR A 302 1.88 -17.40 -8.39
N THR A 303 1.73 -16.07 -8.33
CA THR A 303 1.86 -15.23 -9.53
C THR A 303 2.43 -13.84 -9.25
N LEU A 304 1.84 -13.04 -8.36
CA LEU A 304 2.21 -11.61 -8.28
C LEU A 304 3.66 -11.40 -7.82
N VAL A 305 4.14 -12.20 -6.86
CA VAL A 305 5.52 -12.12 -6.38
C VAL A 305 6.51 -12.38 -7.51
N ASP A 306 6.26 -13.41 -8.33
CA ASP A 306 7.13 -13.74 -9.46
C ASP A 306 7.12 -12.65 -10.53
N GLN A 307 5.95 -12.05 -10.79
CA GLN A 307 5.84 -10.92 -11.70
C GLN A 307 6.64 -9.72 -11.20
N VAL A 308 6.46 -9.30 -9.94
CA VAL A 308 7.21 -8.18 -9.36
C VAL A 308 8.72 -8.44 -9.39
N LEU A 309 9.16 -9.64 -9.00
CA LEU A 309 10.58 -10.01 -9.04
C LEU A 309 11.17 -9.95 -10.45
N ALA A 310 10.40 -10.31 -11.48
CA ALA A 310 10.84 -10.26 -12.87
C ALA A 310 11.00 -8.82 -13.41
N LEU A 311 10.38 -7.84 -12.76
CA LEU A 311 10.49 -6.41 -13.12
C LEU A 311 11.65 -5.70 -12.42
N LEU A 312 12.31 -6.36 -11.46
CA LEU A 312 13.43 -5.76 -10.74
C LEU A 312 14.69 -5.67 -11.59
N PRO A 313 15.53 -4.64 -11.35
CA PRO A 313 16.83 -4.57 -11.99
C PRO A 313 17.68 -5.80 -11.62
N PRO A 314 18.59 -6.25 -12.52
CA PRO A 314 19.49 -7.34 -12.21
C PRO A 314 20.33 -7.01 -10.97
N ARG A 315 20.49 -7.98 -10.06
CA ARG A 315 21.37 -7.83 -8.89
C ARG A 315 22.82 -7.68 -9.38
N SER A 316 23.48 -6.61 -8.93
CA SER A 316 24.90 -6.32 -9.20
C SER A 316 25.85 -7.09 -8.29
#